data_AF-A0A9N9HAH6-F1
#
_entry.id   AF-A0A9N9HAH6-F1
#
_cell.length_a   1.000
_cell.length_b   1.000
_cell.length_c   1.000
_cell.angle_alpha   90.00
_cell.angle_beta   90.00
_cell.angle_gamma   90.00
#
_symmetry.space_group_name_H-M   'P 1'
#
loop_
_entity.id
_entity.type
_entity.pdbx_description
1 polymer ?
#
loop_
_entity_poly.entity_id
_entity_poly.type
_entity_poly.pdbx_seq_one_letter_code
_entity_poly.pdbx_strand_id
1 'polypeptide(L)'
;CLGAGDDLESLCYTIAFMYDSNKAYWDTVIKDPYQAIHMKERKLTYLFDGLPLVFRDFFNHVYDLDITVTPDYEYWQSLFLETAGTCSRPKKHFRETSQGSSNHNRRRIEQQVW
;
A
#
# COMPACT_ATOMS: atom_id res chain seq x y z
N CYS A 1 24.93 6.30 -6.84
CA CYS A 1 23.53 6.31 -7.30
C CYS A 1 22.81 5.22 -6.53
N LEU A 2 21.68 5.56 -5.90
CA LEU A 2 20.76 4.58 -5.35
C LEU A 2 20.30 3.69 -6.51
N GLY A 3 20.39 2.37 -6.34
CA GLY A 3 20.24 1.41 -7.42
C GLY A 3 18.77 1.27 -7.84
N ALA A 4 18.52 0.60 -8.97
CA ALA A 4 17.15 0.20 -9.36
C ALA A 4 16.40 -0.55 -8.23
N GLY A 5 17.14 -1.20 -7.32
CA GLY A 5 16.59 -1.90 -6.16
C GLY A 5 15.84 -1.00 -5.18
N ASP A 6 16.28 0.24 -4.95
CA ASP A 6 15.66 1.13 -3.93
C ASP A 6 14.25 1.57 -4.34
N ASP A 7 14.06 1.89 -5.63
CA ASP A 7 12.75 2.24 -6.19
C ASP A 7 11.81 1.02 -6.20
N LEU A 8 12.33 -0.17 -6.55
CA LEU A 8 11.55 -1.40 -6.52
C LEU A 8 11.18 -1.83 -5.09
N GLU A 9 12.06 -1.60 -4.12
CA GLU A 9 11.79 -1.89 -2.71
C GLU A 9 10.66 -0.96 -2.22
N SER A 10 10.72 0.32 -2.60
CA SER A 10 9.66 1.28 -2.33
C SER A 10 8.32 0.87 -2.96
N LEU A 11 8.34 0.33 -4.18
CA LEU A 11 7.15 -0.24 -4.82
C LEU A 11 6.58 -1.42 -4.02
N CYS A 12 7.44 -2.32 -3.52
CA CYS A 12 7.01 -3.46 -2.69
C CYS A 12 6.28 -2.99 -1.43
N TYR A 13 6.82 -2.01 -0.71
CA TYR A 13 6.16 -1.44 0.48
C TYR A 13 4.86 -0.71 0.13
N THR A 14 4.81 -0.04 -1.02
CA THR A 14 3.59 0.62 -1.50
C THR A 14 2.47 -0.40 -1.75
N ILE A 15 2.79 -1.54 -2.40
CA ILE A 15 1.84 -2.63 -2.61
C ILE A 15 1.33 -3.19 -1.27
N ALA A 16 2.24 -3.47 -0.34
CA ALA A 16 1.87 -4.00 0.98
C ALA A 16 1.00 -3.02 1.78
N PHE A 17 1.30 -1.72 1.72
CA PHE A 17 0.51 -0.67 2.36
C PHE A 17 -0.89 -0.55 1.76
N MET A 18 -1.01 -0.60 0.43
CA MET A 18 -2.32 -0.57 -0.25
C MET A 18 -3.19 -1.79 0.07
N TYR A 19 -2.56 -2.94 0.33
CA TYR A 19 -3.27 -4.16 0.70
C TYR A 19 -3.76 -4.13 2.15
N ASP A 20 -2.89 -3.78 3.10
CA ASP A 20 -3.23 -3.70 4.52
C ASP A 20 -2.43 -2.60 5.22
N SER A 21 -3.03 -1.41 5.29
CA SER A 21 -2.47 -0.25 5.98
C SER A 21 -2.53 -0.34 7.50
N ASN A 22 -3.18 -1.36 8.08
CA ASN A 22 -3.35 -1.49 9.53
C ASN A 22 -2.25 -2.32 10.20
N LYS A 23 -1.26 -2.83 9.44
CA LYS A 23 -0.14 -3.55 10.03
C LYS A 23 0.70 -2.62 10.91
N ALA A 24 1.11 -3.13 12.08
CA ALA A 24 1.88 -2.39 13.08
C ALA A 24 3.18 -1.76 12.54
N TYR A 25 3.76 -2.33 11.47
CA TYR A 25 4.92 -1.75 10.81
C TYR A 25 4.70 -0.31 10.34
N TRP A 26 3.52 0.01 9.81
CA TRP A 26 3.22 1.35 9.27
C TRP A 26 3.13 2.39 10.39
N ASP A 27 2.57 2.01 11.54
CA ASP A 27 2.58 2.84 12.74
C ASP A 27 4.02 3.12 13.22
N THR A 28 4.90 2.11 13.17
CA THR A 28 6.31 2.28 13.49
C THR A 28 6.99 3.25 12.52
N VAL A 29 6.75 3.14 11.21
CA VAL A 29 7.33 4.06 10.21
C VAL A 29 6.97 5.52 10.51
N ILE A 30 5.73 5.78 10.96
CA ILE A 30 5.26 7.14 11.27
C ILE A 30 5.84 7.65 12.60
N LYS A 31 5.92 6.80 13.63
CA LYS A 31 6.30 7.20 14.99
C LYS A 31 7.82 7.20 15.21
N ASP A 32 8.51 6.23 14.63
CA ASP A 32 9.95 6.02 14.79
C ASP A 32 10.56 5.44 13.48
N PRO A 33 10.90 6.32 12.52
CA PRO A 33 11.48 5.89 11.25
C PRO A 33 12.84 5.20 11.40
N TYR A 34 13.59 5.45 12.48
CA TYR A 34 14.87 4.76 12.73
C TYR A 34 14.62 3.31 13.15
N GLN A 35 13.63 3.06 14.00
CA GLN A 35 13.21 1.70 14.31
C GLN A 35 12.71 0.97 13.05
N ALA A 36 11.99 1.65 12.16
CA ALA A 36 11.54 1.06 10.91
C ALA A 36 12.72 0.58 10.04
N ILE A 37 13.81 1.36 9.96
CA ILE A 37 15.04 0.95 9.25
C ILE A 37 15.57 -0.38 9.80
N HIS A 38 15.68 -0.52 11.12
CA HIS A 38 16.15 -1.77 11.73
C HIS A 38 15.19 -2.95 11.50
N MET A 39 13.89 -2.69 11.40
CA MET A 39 12.93 -3.74 11.04
C MET A 39 13.14 -4.22 9.61
N LYS A 40 13.44 -3.32 8.66
CA LYS A 40 13.70 -3.68 7.25
C LYS A 40 14.87 -4.65 7.08
N GLU A 41 15.86 -4.62 7.98
CA GLU A 41 16.98 -5.59 8.00
C GLU A 41 16.53 -7.06 8.16
N ARG A 42 15.30 -7.31 8.61
CA ARG A 42 14.78 -8.68 8.85
C ARG A 42 13.95 -9.27 7.71
N LYS A 43 13.96 -8.68 6.51
CA LYS A 43 13.15 -9.10 5.36
C LYS A 43 11.67 -9.35 5.72
N LEU A 44 10.86 -8.29 5.65
CA LEU A 44 9.50 -8.22 6.17
C LEU A 44 8.44 -8.97 5.32
N THR A 45 8.66 -10.25 5.03
CA THR A 45 7.79 -11.09 4.17
C THR A 45 6.34 -11.17 4.67
N TYR A 46 6.12 -11.10 5.99
CA TYR A 46 4.78 -11.11 6.58
C TYR A 46 3.89 -9.94 6.12
N LEU A 47 4.46 -8.85 5.59
CA LEU A 47 3.68 -7.74 5.04
C LEU A 47 2.86 -8.17 3.82
N PHE A 48 3.27 -9.25 3.15
CA PHE A 48 2.63 -9.79 1.95
C PHE A 48 1.70 -10.98 2.25
N ASP A 49 1.50 -11.33 3.53
CA ASP A 49 0.58 -12.41 3.89
C ASP A 49 -0.85 -12.10 3.44
N GLY A 50 -1.41 -12.97 2.60
CA GLY A 50 -2.74 -12.84 2.00
C GLY A 50 -2.78 -12.16 0.62
N LEU A 51 -1.66 -11.60 0.15
CA LEU A 51 -1.50 -11.26 -1.26
C LEU A 51 -1.21 -12.52 -2.10
N PRO A 52 -1.53 -12.51 -3.41
CA PRO A 52 -1.05 -13.52 -4.33
C PRO A 52 0.47 -13.73 -4.23
N LEU A 53 0.90 -14.99 -4.32
CA LEU A 53 2.29 -15.40 -4.11
C LEU A 53 3.31 -14.60 -4.92
N VAL A 54 2.93 -14.18 -6.14
CA VAL A 54 3.77 -13.35 -7.02
C VAL A 54 4.33 -12.11 -6.32
N PHE A 55 3.58 -11.46 -5.43
CA PHE A 55 4.02 -10.23 -4.78
C PHE A 55 5.05 -10.50 -3.70
N ARG A 56 4.94 -11.64 -3.01
CA ARG A 56 5.95 -12.10 -2.06
C ARG A 56 7.22 -12.53 -2.79
N ASP A 57 7.08 -13.22 -3.92
CA ASP A 57 8.21 -13.65 -4.74
C ASP A 57 8.94 -12.45 -5.35
N PHE A 58 8.20 -11.43 -5.79
CA PHE A 58 8.76 -10.15 -6.23
C PHE A 58 9.53 -9.45 -5.11
N PHE A 59 8.95 -9.33 -3.92
CA PHE A 59 9.64 -8.75 -2.76
C PHE A 59 10.92 -9.52 -2.43
N ASN A 60 10.88 -10.84 -2.47
CA ASN A 60 12.07 -11.67 -2.22
C ASN A 60 13.17 -11.38 -3.23
N HIS A 61 12.84 -11.28 -4.52
CA HIS A 61 13.77 -10.96 -5.58
C HIS A 61 14.39 -9.56 -5.41
N VAL A 62 13.55 -8.55 -5.13
CA VAL A 62 14.00 -7.16 -4.96
C VAL A 62 14.87 -7.01 -3.72
N TYR A 63 14.52 -7.66 -2.61
CA TYR A 63 15.30 -7.59 -1.38
C TYR A 63 16.72 -8.17 -1.53
N ASP A 64 16.87 -9.21 -2.35
CA ASP A 64 18.16 -9.87 -2.61
C ASP A 64 18.88 -9.27 -3.84
N LEU A 65 18.36 -8.20 -4.43
CA LEU A 65 18.86 -7.61 -5.68
C LEU A 65 20.18 -6.86 -5.45
N ASP A 66 21.23 -7.29 -6.14
CA ASP A 66 22.51 -6.58 -6.17
C ASP A 66 22.43 -5.32 -7.04
N ILE A 67 23.11 -4.24 -6.61
CA ILE A 67 23.15 -2.95 -7.32
C ILE A 67 23.67 -3.04 -8.77
N THR A 68 24.43 -4.09 -9.10
CA THR A 68 24.98 -4.34 -10.44
C THR A 68 24.02 -5.07 -11.35
N VAL A 69 22.94 -5.64 -10.81
CA VAL A 69 21.97 -6.45 -11.56
C VAL A 69 20.84 -5.54 -12.04
N THR A 70 20.54 -5.64 -13.34
CA THR A 70 19.35 -5.00 -13.91
C THR A 70 18.14 -5.93 -13.72
N PRO A 71 17.06 -5.47 -13.05
CA PRO A 71 15.84 -6.26 -12.92
C PRO A 71 15.19 -6.56 -14.27
N ASP A 72 14.59 -7.75 -14.40
CA ASP A 72 13.75 -8.09 -15.55
C ASP A 72 12.35 -7.50 -15.37
N TYR A 73 12.19 -6.23 -15.73
CA TYR A 73 10.93 -5.50 -15.58
C TYR A 73 9.79 -6.10 -16.41
N GLU A 74 10.08 -6.60 -17.61
CA GLU A 74 9.07 -7.17 -18.51
C GLU A 74 8.49 -8.47 -17.94
N TYR A 75 9.35 -9.32 -17.38
CA TYR A 75 8.93 -10.53 -16.68
C TYR A 75 8.01 -10.23 -15.50
N TRP A 76 8.44 -9.34 -14.59
CA TRP A 76 7.64 -9.02 -13.40
C TRP A 76 6.32 -8.33 -13.73
N GLN A 77 6.33 -7.43 -14.71
CA GLN A 77 5.11 -6.80 -15.22
C GLN A 77 4.13 -7.84 -15.78
N SER A 78 4.62 -8.80 -16.57
CA SER A 78 3.80 -9.86 -17.15
C SER A 78 3.13 -10.71 -16.08
N LEU A 79 3.89 -11.11 -15.04
CA LEU A 79 3.35 -11.86 -13.91
C LEU A 79 2.29 -11.09 -13.12
N PHE A 80 2.47 -9.77 -12.93
CA PHE A 80 1.47 -8.93 -12.27
C PHE A 80 0.19 -8.82 -13.09
N LEU A 81 0.30 -8.66 -14.41
CA LEU A 81 -0.85 -8.60 -15.31
C LEU A 81 -1.62 -9.93 -15.35
N GLU A 82 -0.90 -11.05 -15.40
CA GLU A 82 -1.51 -12.39 -15.32
C GLU A 82 -2.27 -12.56 -14.00
N THR A 83 -1.61 -12.23 -12.88
CA THR A 83 -2.21 -12.30 -11.55
C THR A 83 -3.45 -11.41 -11.46
N ALA A 84 -3.39 -10.17 -11.96
CA ALA A 84 -4.53 -9.26 -11.99
C ALA A 84 -5.67 -9.76 -12.89
N GLY A 85 -5.36 -10.47 -13.98
CA GLY A 85 -6.33 -11.11 -14.87
C GLY A 85 -7.08 -12.28 -14.23
N THR A 86 -6.45 -12.98 -13.28
CA THR A 86 -7.10 -14.04 -12.48
C THR A 86 -7.99 -13.48 -11.37
N CYS A 87 -7.69 -12.27 -10.88
CA CYS A 87 -8.56 -11.55 -9.97
C CYS A 87 -9.81 -11.06 -10.73
N SER A 88 -11.00 -11.30 -10.19
CA SER A 88 -12.24 -10.74 -10.74
C SER A 88 -12.06 -9.24 -10.97
N ARG A 89 -12.26 -8.77 -12.22
CA ARG A 89 -12.07 -7.37 -12.61
C ARG A 89 -12.57 -6.43 -11.51
N PRO A 90 -11.82 -5.39 -11.14
CA PRO A 90 -12.28 -4.43 -10.15
C PRO A 90 -13.64 -3.91 -10.59
N LYS A 91 -14.69 -4.24 -9.82
CA LYS A 91 -15.97 -3.55 -9.94
C LYS A 91 -15.61 -2.08 -9.72
N LYS A 92 -15.94 -1.22 -10.69
CA LYS A 92 -15.77 0.23 -10.59
C LYS A 92 -16.59 0.75 -9.41
N HIS A 93 -16.11 0.56 -8.19
CA HIS A 93 -16.59 1.26 -7.03
C HIS A 93 -15.59 2.37 -6.75
N PHE A 94 -15.61 3.35 -7.65
CA PHE A 94 -15.17 4.67 -7.28
C PHE A 94 -16.13 5.11 -6.18
N ARG A 95 -15.63 5.17 -4.95
CA ARG A 95 -16.38 5.75 -3.84
C ARG A 95 -16.46 7.23 -4.18
N GLU A 96 -17.57 7.67 -4.75
CA GLU A 96 -17.90 9.09 -4.78
C GLU A 96 -17.81 9.55 -3.32
N THR A 97 -16.83 10.40 -3.04
CA THR A 97 -16.81 11.17 -1.83
C THR A 97 -18.18 11.83 -1.73
N SER A 98 -18.98 11.39 -0.76
CA SER A 98 -20.14 12.13 -0.31
C SER A 98 -19.64 13.49 0.18
N GLN A 99 -19.55 14.44 -0.75
CA GLN A 99 -19.48 15.86 -0.46
C GLN A 99 -20.63 16.12 0.50
N GLY A 100 -20.28 16.57 1.71
CA GLY A 100 -21.23 16.93 2.74
C GLY A 100 -22.27 17.85 2.14
N SER A 101 -23.49 17.35 2.03
CA SER A 101 -24.67 18.14 1.71
C SER A 101 -24.89 19.09 2.89
N SER A 102 -24.28 20.27 2.82
CA SER A 102 -24.62 21.38 3.70
C SER A 102 -26.02 21.84 3.35
N ASN A 103 -27.00 21.27 4.04
CA ASN A 103 -28.38 21.69 4.04
C ASN A 103 -28.90 21.46 5.44
N HIS A 104 -28.78 22.45 6.33
CA HIS A 104 -29.73 22.59 7.43
C HIS A 104 -30.08 24.06 7.66
N ASN A 105 -31.26 24.39 7.17
CA ASN A 105 -32.01 25.60 7.43
C ASN A 105 -32.17 25.87 8.93
N ARG A 106 -31.88 27.12 9.31
CA ARG A 106 -32.83 28.05 9.98
C ARG A 106 -33.80 27.37 10.96
N ARG A 107 -33.40 27.23 12.23
CA ARG A 107 -34.35 27.08 13.34
C ARG A 107 -34.40 28.35 14.17
N ARG A 108 -35.59 28.94 14.06
CA ARG A 108 -36.20 30.04 14.82
C ARG A 108 -36.03 29.81 16.32
N ILE A 109 -35.48 30.81 17.00
CA ILE A 109 -35.52 30.93 18.45
C ILE A 109 -36.96 31.29 18.81
N GLU A 110 -37.68 30.36 19.42
CA GLU A 110 -38.88 30.65 20.21
C GLU A 110 -38.50 30.41 21.67
N GLN A 111 -38.18 31.51 22.37
CA GLN A 111 -38.27 31.60 23.82
C GLN A 111 -39.73 31.84 24.17
N GLN A 112 -40.33 30.93 24.93
CA GLN A 112 -41.44 31.20 25.86
C GLN A 112 -41.60 29.97 26.79
N VAL A 113 -42.33 30.17 27.90
CA VAL A 113 -42.48 29.38 29.14
C VAL A 113 -41.29 29.49 30.11
N TRP A 114 -41.34 30.21 31.25
CA TRP A 114 -42.43 30.78 32.06
C TRP A 114 -42.07 32.18 32.57
#